data_AF-A0A2A3T4I0-F1
#
_entry.id   AF-A0A2A3T4I0-F1
#
_cell.length_a   1.000
_cell.length_b   1.000
_cell.length_c   1.000
_cell.angle_alpha   90.00
_cell.angle_beta   90.00
_cell.angle_gamma   90.00
#
_symmetry.space_group_name_H-M   'P 1'
#
loop_
_entity.id
_entity.type
_entity.pdbx_description
1 polymer ?
#
loop_
_entity_poly.entity_id
_entity_poly.type
_entity_poly.pdbx_seq_one_letter_code
_entity_poly.pdbx_strand_id
1 'polypeptide(L)'
;MQRSLLLFENSIKTDATRKMYLYFLDNFRNFYKLQSYDSIIAMGESELQIMVEDYVMMLKKRIGANSMRTYMAGIQAFLETNDIELRWKKIHRLFPDKTKKTGGRMWSTDDIHVMLSNVRDLRQKALIHFLAASGVRRTALRKQYDKVESFLVLPFDE
;
A
#
# COMPACT_ATOMS: atom_id res chain seq x y z
N MET A 1 22.87 11.31 8.69
CA MET A 1 21.68 11.21 7.81
C MET A 1 22.18 11.29 6.38
N GLN A 2 21.76 10.40 5.49
CA GLN A 2 22.34 10.23 4.15
C GLN A 2 21.66 11.19 3.16
N ARG A 3 22.44 11.82 2.26
CA ARG A 3 21.91 12.86 1.34
C ARG A 3 20.86 12.29 0.39
N SER A 4 21.10 11.10 -0.13
CA SER A 4 20.21 10.40 -1.04
C SER A 4 18.82 10.14 -0.46
N LEU A 5 18.79 9.71 0.80
CA LEU A 5 17.57 9.44 1.54
C LEU A 5 16.80 10.74 1.81
N LEU A 6 17.50 11.82 2.14
CA LEU A 6 16.88 13.12 2.40
C LEU A 6 16.21 13.70 1.15
N LEU A 7 16.86 13.61 -0.01
CA LEU A 7 16.27 14.01 -1.29
C LEU A 7 15.00 13.21 -1.59
N PHE A 8 15.06 11.90 -1.40
CA PHE A 8 13.93 10.99 -1.59
C PHE A 8 12.75 11.26 -0.64
N GLU A 9 13.00 11.49 0.64
CA GLU A 9 11.93 11.77 1.60
C GLU A 9 11.23 13.09 1.27
N ASN A 10 11.98 14.11 0.84
CA ASN A 10 11.44 15.41 0.44
C ASN A 10 10.69 15.38 -0.90
N SER A 11 10.99 14.44 -1.80
CA SER A 11 10.24 14.29 -3.06
C SER A 11 8.83 13.73 -2.84
N ILE A 12 8.58 13.05 -1.72
CA ILE A 12 7.29 12.44 -1.39
C ILE A 12 6.43 13.36 -0.52
N LYS A 13 5.24 13.71 -1.03
CA LYS A 13 4.30 14.65 -0.41
C LYS A 13 3.53 14.10 0.80
N THR A 14 3.25 12.80 0.83
CA THR A 14 2.40 12.20 1.88
C THR A 14 3.18 11.21 2.74
N ASP A 15 3.01 11.32 4.06
CA ASP A 15 3.68 10.45 5.02
C ASP A 15 3.36 8.97 4.83
N ALA A 16 2.11 8.66 4.43
CA ALA A 16 1.70 7.29 4.18
C ALA A 16 2.50 6.66 3.02
N THR A 17 2.66 7.39 1.91
CA THR A 17 3.46 6.93 0.77
C THR A 17 4.93 6.85 1.14
N ARG A 18 5.45 7.84 1.89
CA ARG A 18 6.84 7.86 2.35
C ARG A 18 7.18 6.62 3.17
N LYS A 19 6.37 6.31 4.19
CA LYS A 19 6.52 5.10 5.02
C LYS A 19 6.49 3.82 4.18
N MET A 20 5.55 3.74 3.24
CA MET A 20 5.41 2.56 2.39
C MET A 20 6.60 2.38 1.45
N TYR A 21 7.08 3.45 0.82
CA TYR A 21 8.21 3.35 -0.10
C TYR A 21 9.53 3.09 0.64
N LEU A 22 9.74 3.73 1.80
CA LEU A 22 10.88 3.45 2.67
C LEU A 22 10.90 1.97 3.06
N TYR A 23 9.76 1.40 3.45
CA TYR A 23 9.67 -0.02 3.77
C TYR A 23 10.11 -0.94 2.61
N PHE A 24 9.72 -0.62 1.36
CA PHE A 24 10.15 -1.41 0.20
C PHE A 24 11.63 -1.21 -0.14
N LEU A 25 12.13 0.02 0.01
CA LEU A 25 13.55 0.32 -0.17
C LEU A 25 14.42 -0.39 0.89
N ASP A 26 13.98 -0.39 2.15
CA ASP A 26 14.59 -1.15 3.25
C ASP A 26 14.65 -2.65 2.94
N ASN A 27 13.57 -3.22 2.40
CA ASN A 27 13.55 -4.63 2.02
C ASN A 27 14.57 -4.96 0.92
N PHE A 28 14.76 -4.06 -0.04
CA PHE A 28 15.79 -4.20 -1.07
C PHE A 28 17.20 -4.11 -0.47
N ARG A 29 17.46 -3.08 0.35
CA ARG A 29 18.74 -2.88 1.05
C ARG A 29 19.09 -4.11 1.89
N ASN A 30 18.14 -4.60 2.68
CA ASN A 30 18.33 -5.75 3.57
C ASN A 30 18.56 -7.05 2.80
N PHE A 31 17.96 -7.21 1.61
CA PHE A 31 18.17 -8.38 0.76
C PHE A 31 19.62 -8.48 0.27
N TYR A 32 20.21 -7.35 -0.14
CA TYR A 32 21.60 -7.27 -0.56
C TYR A 32 22.58 -6.96 0.59
N LYS A 33 22.09 -6.86 1.83
CA LYS A 33 22.87 -6.56 3.04
C LYS A 33 23.72 -5.28 2.92
N LEU A 34 23.18 -4.29 2.21
CA LEU A 34 23.86 -3.01 2.02
C LEU A 34 23.81 -2.20 3.33
N GLN A 35 24.94 -1.57 3.68
CA GLN A 35 25.08 -0.81 4.93
C GLN A 35 24.44 0.57 4.84
N SER A 36 24.34 1.14 3.63
CA SER A 36 23.78 2.47 3.39
C SER A 36 22.88 2.52 2.16
N TYR A 37 22.06 3.56 2.06
CA TYR A 37 21.36 3.93 0.85
C TYR A 37 22.31 4.62 -0.14
N ASP A 38 23.29 5.37 0.35
CA ASP A 38 24.33 5.96 -0.51
C ASP A 38 25.16 4.89 -1.26
N SER A 39 25.37 3.70 -0.67
CA SER A 39 26.02 2.59 -1.39
C SER A 39 25.19 2.05 -2.54
N ILE A 40 23.86 2.27 -2.54
CA ILE A 40 23.01 1.94 -3.69
C ILE A 40 23.36 2.84 -4.88
N ILE A 41 23.58 4.13 -4.62
CA ILE A 41 23.86 5.13 -5.67
C ILE A 41 25.29 5.04 -6.17
N ALA A 42 26.22 4.64 -5.30
CA ALA A 42 27.62 4.47 -5.66
C ALA A 42 27.87 3.29 -6.63
N MET A 43 26.91 2.37 -6.76
CA MET A 43 27.02 1.25 -7.70
C MET A 43 26.79 1.71 -9.14
N GLY A 44 27.48 1.07 -10.09
CA GLY A 44 27.30 1.38 -11.51
C GLY A 44 25.91 1.00 -12.01
N GLU A 45 25.38 1.73 -12.99
CA GLU A 45 24.05 1.48 -13.58
C GLU A 45 23.88 0.03 -14.06
N SER A 46 24.93 -0.53 -14.68
CA SER A 46 24.92 -1.91 -15.17
C SER A 46 24.75 -2.93 -14.05
N GLU A 47 25.39 -2.69 -12.90
CA GLU A 47 25.30 -3.56 -11.72
C GLU A 47 23.92 -3.44 -11.08
N LEU A 48 23.44 -2.21 -10.88
CA LEU A 48 22.11 -1.93 -10.33
C LEU A 48 21.00 -2.55 -11.19
N GLN A 49 21.13 -2.51 -12.51
CA GLN A 49 20.19 -3.13 -13.41
C GLN A 49 20.06 -4.64 -13.15
N ILE A 50 21.20 -5.35 -12.98
CA ILE A 50 21.22 -6.79 -12.70
C ILE A 50 20.61 -7.06 -11.32
N MET A 51 20.99 -6.28 -10.30
CA MET A 51 20.45 -6.43 -8.95
C MET A 51 18.92 -6.26 -8.90
N VAL A 52 18.38 -5.25 -9.59
CA VAL A 52 16.93 -5.05 -9.61
C VAL A 52 16.23 -6.18 -10.37
N GLU A 53 16.82 -6.69 -11.45
CA GLU A 53 16.28 -7.84 -12.19
C GLU A 53 16.25 -9.11 -11.32
N ASP A 54 17.35 -9.43 -10.63
CA ASP A 54 17.45 -10.57 -9.73
C ASP A 54 16.47 -10.45 -8.55
N TYR A 55 16.34 -9.25 -7.99
CA TYR A 55 15.39 -8.98 -6.93
C TYR A 55 13.95 -9.20 -7.36
N VAL A 56 13.58 -8.79 -8.58
CA VAL A 56 12.25 -9.07 -9.16
C VAL A 56 12.02 -10.57 -9.34
N MET A 57 13.03 -11.31 -9.84
CA MET A 57 12.93 -12.76 -9.99
C MET A 57 12.75 -13.47 -8.64
N MET A 58 13.42 -13.00 -7.59
CA MET A 58 13.24 -13.50 -6.23
C MET A 58 11.84 -13.18 -5.70
N LEU A 59 11.38 -11.94 -5.83
CA LEU A 59 10.05 -11.52 -5.37
C LEU A 59 8.94 -12.30 -6.06
N LYS A 60 9.09 -12.64 -7.33
CA LYS A 60 8.10 -13.42 -8.09
C LYS A 60 7.75 -14.75 -7.42
N LYS A 61 8.68 -15.33 -6.64
CA LYS A 61 8.48 -16.57 -5.87
C LYS A 61 7.80 -16.35 -4.51
N ARG A 62 7.73 -15.11 -4.01
CA ARG A 62 7.30 -14.78 -2.64
C ARG A 62 6.01 -13.97 -2.56
N ILE A 63 5.75 -13.11 -3.54
CA ILE A 63 4.62 -12.16 -3.50
C ILE A 63 3.61 -12.43 -4.61
N GLY A 64 2.35 -12.05 -4.36
CA GLY A 64 1.31 -12.12 -5.38
C GLY A 64 1.57 -11.15 -6.54
N ALA A 65 1.15 -11.54 -7.75
CA ALA A 65 1.45 -10.83 -8.99
C ALA A 65 1.11 -9.33 -8.95
N ASN A 66 -0.05 -8.98 -8.38
CA ASN A 66 -0.50 -7.59 -8.28
C ASN A 66 0.30 -6.72 -7.31
N SER A 67 1.03 -7.33 -6.38
CA SER A 67 1.84 -6.61 -5.40
C SER A 67 3.21 -6.20 -5.97
N MET A 68 3.67 -6.83 -7.06
CA MET A 68 5.00 -6.60 -7.63
C MET A 68 5.27 -5.13 -7.94
N ARG A 69 4.31 -4.44 -8.56
CA ARG A 69 4.44 -3.03 -8.91
C ARG A 69 4.59 -2.15 -7.67
N THR A 70 3.88 -2.47 -6.59
CA THR A 70 3.95 -1.72 -5.33
C THR A 70 5.32 -1.87 -4.67
N TYR A 71 5.87 -3.09 -4.66
CA TYR A 71 7.22 -3.34 -4.13
C TYR A 71 8.29 -2.58 -4.93
N MET A 72 8.17 -2.52 -6.25
CA MET A 72 9.13 -1.80 -7.09
C MET A 72 8.99 -0.28 -7.05
N ALA A 73 7.81 0.25 -6.70
CA ALA A 73 7.54 1.69 -6.75
C ALA A 73 8.48 2.51 -5.86
N GLY A 74 8.80 2.00 -4.66
CA GLY A 74 9.72 2.68 -3.74
C GLY A 74 11.17 2.70 -4.24
N ILE A 75 11.63 1.59 -4.83
CA ILE A 75 12.97 1.45 -5.40
C ILE A 75 13.10 2.36 -6.63
N GLN A 76 12.10 2.33 -7.51
CA GLN A 76 12.05 3.17 -8.70
C GLN A 76 12.09 4.65 -8.35
N ALA A 77 11.23 5.10 -7.43
CA ALA A 77 11.20 6.49 -7.01
C ALA A 77 12.52 6.93 -6.34
N PHE A 78 13.19 6.05 -5.60
CA PHE A 78 14.49 6.35 -5.00
C PHE A 78 15.58 6.55 -6.08
N LEU A 79 15.65 5.65 -7.06
CA LEU A 79 16.64 5.75 -8.14
C LEU A 79 16.38 6.96 -9.03
N GLU A 80 15.13 7.21 -9.41
CA GLU A 80 14.74 8.38 -10.22
C GLU A 80 15.02 9.71 -9.49
N THR A 81 14.83 9.78 -8.16
CA THR A 81 15.13 11.00 -7.38
C THR A 81 16.63 11.27 -7.26
N ASN A 82 17.48 10.24 -7.40
CA ASN A 82 18.93 10.34 -7.32
C ASN A 82 19.59 10.32 -8.71
N ASP A 83 18.84 10.65 -9.76
CA ASP A 83 19.31 10.75 -11.14
C ASP A 83 19.90 9.45 -11.72
N ILE A 84 19.42 8.28 -11.26
CA ILE A 84 19.82 6.97 -11.79
C ILE A 84 18.71 6.43 -12.70
N GLU A 85 18.98 6.41 -14.01
CA GLU A 85 18.05 5.88 -15.00
C GLU A 85 18.30 4.40 -15.29
N LEU A 86 17.32 3.55 -14.96
CA LEU A 86 17.33 2.13 -15.30
C LEU A 86 16.38 1.83 -16.46
N ARG A 87 16.60 0.69 -17.12
CA ARG A 87 15.72 0.20 -18.19
C ARG A 87 14.43 -0.42 -17.62
N TRP A 88 13.56 0.42 -17.05
CA TRP A 88 12.31 0.00 -16.40
C TRP A 88 11.38 -0.81 -17.30
N LYS A 89 11.34 -0.51 -18.60
CA LYS A 89 10.56 -1.31 -19.58
C LYS A 89 11.00 -2.77 -19.59
N LYS A 90 12.30 -3.06 -19.45
CA LYS A 90 12.83 -4.43 -19.36
C LYS A 90 12.40 -5.07 -18.03
N ILE A 91 12.57 -4.36 -16.92
CA ILE A 91 12.21 -4.83 -15.58
C ILE A 91 10.70 -5.17 -15.50
N HIS A 92 9.84 -4.30 -16.03
CA HIS A 92 8.40 -4.52 -16.04
C HIS A 92 7.96 -5.74 -16.87
N ARG A 93 8.73 -6.14 -17.89
CA ARG A 93 8.46 -7.37 -18.65
C ARG A 93 8.71 -8.64 -17.83
N LEU A 94 9.49 -8.57 -16.75
CA LEU A 94 9.72 -9.70 -15.84
C LEU A 94 8.54 -9.91 -14.87
N PHE A 95 7.64 -8.93 -14.75
CA PHE A 95 6.53 -9.01 -13.82
C PHE A 95 5.56 -10.11 -14.25
N PRO A 96 4.98 -10.86 -13.30
CA PRO A 96 3.92 -11.80 -13.61
C PRO A 96 2.66 -11.08 -14.11
N ASP A 97 1.86 -11.78 -14.91
CA ASP A 97 0.58 -11.28 -15.37
C ASP A 97 -0.36 -11.00 -14.20
N LYS A 98 -1.10 -9.88 -14.31
CA LYS A 98 -2.04 -9.46 -13.28
C LYS A 98 -3.20 -10.45 -13.21
N THR A 99 -3.44 -11.01 -12.03
CA THR A 99 -4.61 -11.84 -11.78
C THR A 99 -5.77 -10.95 -11.34
N LYS A 100 -6.99 -11.23 -11.82
CA LYS A 100 -8.19 -10.55 -11.31
C LYS A 100 -8.41 -10.97 -9.86
N LYS A 101 -8.27 -10.03 -8.93
CA LYS A 101 -8.57 -10.24 -7.50
C LYS A 101 -10.03 -9.95 -7.14
N THR A 102 -10.69 -9.10 -7.93
CA THR A 102 -12.04 -8.60 -7.66
C THR A 102 -13.07 -9.39 -8.47
N GLY A 103 -14.28 -9.54 -7.93
CA GLY A 103 -15.36 -10.33 -8.52
C GLY A 103 -15.55 -11.71 -7.88
N GLY A 104 -15.00 -11.94 -6.69
CA GLY A 104 -15.36 -13.10 -5.86
C GLY A 104 -16.81 -13.04 -5.41
N ARG A 105 -17.27 -14.08 -4.69
CA ARG A 105 -18.64 -14.17 -4.15
C ARG A 105 -18.96 -12.91 -3.34
N MET A 106 -19.92 -12.14 -3.83
CA MET A 106 -20.51 -11.02 -3.08
C MET A 106 -21.38 -11.58 -1.96
N TRP A 107 -21.52 -10.84 -0.88
CA TRP A 107 -22.45 -11.21 0.18
C TRP A 107 -23.87 -11.20 -0.36
N SER A 108 -24.56 -12.32 -0.23
CA SER A 108 -25.99 -12.44 -0.53
C SER A 108 -26.81 -11.90 0.64
N THR A 109 -28.11 -11.69 0.40
CA THR A 109 -29.06 -11.33 1.45
C THR A 109 -29.09 -12.36 2.58
N ASP A 110 -28.96 -13.65 2.25
CA ASP A 110 -28.90 -14.73 3.23
C ASP A 110 -27.66 -14.63 4.12
N ASP A 111 -26.51 -14.29 3.52
CA ASP A 111 -25.29 -14.08 4.29
C ASP A 111 -25.42 -12.90 5.26
N ILE A 112 -26.13 -11.82 4.87
CA ILE A 112 -26.42 -10.68 5.75
C ILE A 112 -27.35 -11.10 6.90
N HIS A 113 -28.37 -11.93 6.64
CA HIS A 113 -29.25 -12.46 7.69
C HIS A 113 -28.48 -13.30 8.71
N VAL A 114 -27.51 -14.10 8.27
CA VAL A 114 -26.62 -14.86 9.16
C VAL A 114 -25.76 -13.91 10.00
N MET A 115 -25.23 -12.82 9.43
CA MET A 115 -24.47 -11.81 10.19
C MET A 115 -25.34 -11.16 11.27
N LEU A 116 -26.56 -10.75 10.93
CA LEU A 116 -27.48 -10.09 11.86
C LEU A 116 -27.95 -11.01 12.99
N SER A 117 -28.11 -12.30 12.70
CA SER A 117 -28.50 -13.31 13.70
C SER A 117 -27.41 -13.61 14.73
N ASN A 118 -26.14 -13.52 14.33
CA ASN A 118 -25.00 -13.79 15.21
C ASN A 118 -24.60 -12.59 16.08
N VAL A 119 -24.96 -11.37 15.68
CA VAL A 119 -24.59 -10.14 16.39
C VAL A 119 -25.60 -9.83 17.50
N ARG A 120 -25.10 -9.57 18.71
CA ARG A 120 -25.92 -9.20 19.88
C ARG A 120 -26.02 -7.69 20.12
N ASP A 121 -24.97 -6.92 19.84
CA ASP A 121 -24.94 -5.46 20.04
C ASP A 121 -25.76 -4.73 18.96
N LEU A 122 -26.66 -3.85 19.39
CA LEU A 122 -27.49 -3.01 18.51
C LEU A 122 -26.63 -2.11 17.61
N ARG A 123 -25.50 -1.60 18.12
CA ARG A 123 -24.59 -0.74 17.33
C ARG A 123 -24.00 -1.49 16.14
N GLN A 124 -23.64 -2.75 16.34
CA GLN A 124 -23.10 -3.60 15.28
C GLN A 124 -24.17 -3.96 14.25
N LYS A 125 -25.42 -4.21 14.67
CA LYS A 125 -26.54 -4.42 13.74
C LYS A 125 -26.80 -3.19 12.87
N ALA A 126 -26.84 -2.00 13.47
CA ALA A 126 -27.01 -0.75 12.75
C ALA A 126 -25.89 -0.53 11.71
N LEU A 127 -24.63 -0.84 12.07
CA LEU A 127 -23.49 -0.76 11.15
C LEU A 127 -23.62 -1.73 9.97
N ILE A 128 -24.05 -2.97 10.20
CA ILE A 128 -24.27 -3.96 9.13
C ILE A 128 -25.33 -3.46 8.15
N HIS A 129 -26.47 -2.99 8.65
CA HIS A 129 -27.53 -2.43 7.81
C HIS A 129 -27.06 -1.21 7.01
N PHE A 130 -26.37 -0.28 7.67
CA PHE A 130 -25.86 0.92 7.02
C PHE A 130 -24.84 0.58 5.92
N LEU A 131 -23.91 -0.32 6.19
CA LEU A 131 -22.92 -0.77 5.21
C LEU A 131 -23.56 -1.50 4.01
N ALA A 132 -24.53 -2.38 4.27
CA ALA A 132 -25.24 -3.12 3.24
C ALA A 132 -26.07 -2.19 2.33
N ALA A 133 -26.73 -1.19 2.89
CA ALA A 133 -27.59 -0.27 2.14
C ALA A 133 -26.80 0.81 1.38
N SER A 134 -25.74 1.36 1.98
CA SER A 134 -25.01 2.51 1.44
C SER A 134 -23.77 2.16 0.64
N GLY A 135 -23.20 0.96 0.85
CA GLY A 135 -21.96 0.54 0.20
C GLY A 135 -20.73 1.40 0.53
N VAL A 136 -20.76 2.17 1.62
CA VAL A 136 -19.66 3.09 1.96
C VAL A 136 -18.37 2.33 2.28
N ARG A 137 -17.23 2.91 1.87
CA ARG A 137 -15.91 2.37 2.23
C ARG A 137 -15.60 2.65 3.70
N ARG A 138 -14.79 1.78 4.33
CA ARG A 138 -14.35 1.90 5.74
C ARG A 138 -13.85 3.31 6.12
N THR A 139 -13.11 3.97 5.24
CA THR A 139 -12.58 5.31 5.51
C THR A 139 -13.67 6.38 5.62
N ALA A 140 -14.78 6.23 4.88
CA ALA A 140 -15.92 7.15 4.97
C ALA A 140 -16.70 6.95 6.28
N LEU A 141 -16.84 5.70 6.76
CA LEU A 141 -17.48 5.41 8.04
C LEU A 141 -16.85 6.18 9.20
N ARG A 142 -15.51 6.24 9.26
CA ARG A 142 -14.81 6.99 10.32
C ARG A 142 -15.16 8.48 10.28
N LYS A 143 -15.16 9.08 9.10
CA LYS A 143 -15.54 10.50 8.92
C LYS A 143 -17.01 10.76 9.26
N GLN A 144 -17.89 9.79 9.04
CA GLN A 144 -19.30 9.89 9.42
C GLN A 144 -19.50 9.75 10.92
N TYR A 145 -18.73 8.90 11.60
CA TYR A 145 -18.74 8.81 13.06
C TYR A 145 -18.37 10.17 13.70
N ASP A 146 -17.28 10.80 13.25
CA ASP A 146 -16.85 12.12 13.74
C ASP A 146 -17.93 13.21 13.48
N LYS A 147 -18.64 13.13 12.35
CA LYS A 147 -19.77 14.02 12.05
C LYS A 147 -20.98 13.75 12.94
N VAL A 148 -21.33 12.50 13.17
CA VAL A 148 -22.49 12.13 14.01
C VAL A 148 -22.25 12.53 15.47
N GLU A 149 -21.02 12.42 15.99
CA GLU A 149 -20.70 12.98 17.31
C GLU A 149 -20.91 14.49 17.37
N SER A 150 -20.52 15.25 16.33
CA SER A 150 -20.81 16.69 16.26
C SER A 150 -22.31 17.03 16.17
N PHE A 151 -23.15 16.11 15.69
CA PHE A 151 -24.61 16.23 15.69
C PHE A 151 -25.26 15.72 16.98
N LEU A 152 -24.56 14.95 17.81
CA LEU A 152 -25.05 14.48 19.11
C LEU A 152 -24.73 15.46 20.25
N VAL A 153 -23.82 16.42 20.04
CA VAL A 153 -23.70 17.63 20.85
C VAL A 153 -24.77 18.65 20.39
N LEU A 154 -26.04 18.27 20.53
CA LEU A 154 -27.14 19.25 20.49
C LEU A 154 -27.49 19.62 21.94
N PRO A 155 -27.76 20.90 22.23
CA PRO A 155 -27.99 21.38 23.58
C PRO A 155 -29.34 20.83 24.06
N PHE A 156 -29.30 19.77 24.86
CA PHE A 156 -30.40 19.45 25.77
C PHE A 156 -30.06 20.07 27.13
N ASP A 157 -30.00 21.40 27.16
CA ASP A 157 -29.99 22.22 28.37
C ASP A 157 -30.74 23.53 28.02
N GLU A 158 -32.07 23.43 28.00
CA GLU A 158 -33.01 24.53 28.30
C GLU A 158 -34.22 23.95 29.05
#